data_AF-A0A328S8W0-F1
#
_entry.id   AF-A0A328S8W0-F1
#
_cell.length_a   1.000
_cell.length_b   1.000
_cell.length_c   1.000
_cell.angle_alpha   90.00
_cell.angle_beta   90.00
_cell.angle_gamma   90.00
#
_symmetry.space_group_name_H-M   'P 1'
#
loop_
_entity.id
_entity.type
_entity.pdbx_description
1 polymer ?
#
loop_
_entity_poly.entity_id
_entity_poly.type
_entity_poly.pdbx_seq_one_letter_code
_entity_poly.pdbx_strand_id
1 'polypeptide(L)'
;MELFNKVNLKQFETLKYIIDNVQDDHIMCKINCEIRSDKIDAPYYLDTEISISHCTGMYNKGILHAMDVFKHHRMYNLRENKYNEIRDIIENNFSSEFKCITTEFSDEAYIIKIEVMEVSDLQDIFAEYNEFFKIIDDLA
;
A
#
# COMPACT_ATOMS: atom_id res chain seq x y z
N MET A 1 23.18 -15.46 2.39
CA MET A 1 21.83 -15.01 2.83
C MET A 1 21.94 -13.63 3.54
N GLU A 2 22.80 -12.73 3.03
CA GLU A 2 23.09 -11.42 3.66
C GLU A 2 22.89 -10.22 2.70
N LEU A 3 22.52 -10.46 1.45
CA LEU A 3 22.30 -9.38 0.47
C LEU A 3 21.04 -8.56 0.75
N PHE A 4 20.04 -9.14 1.45
CA PHE A 4 18.76 -8.48 1.74
C PHE A 4 18.79 -7.63 3.02
N ASN A 5 19.85 -7.69 3.83
CA ASN A 5 19.88 -6.99 5.13
C ASN A 5 20.28 -5.51 5.05
N LYS A 6 20.59 -4.98 3.85
CA LYS A 6 21.01 -3.58 3.65
C LYS A 6 20.39 -2.90 2.43
N VAL A 7 19.45 -3.55 1.75
CA VAL A 7 18.72 -2.93 0.65
C VAL A 7 17.37 -2.49 1.22
N ASN A 8 17.17 -1.18 1.30
CA ASN A 8 15.84 -0.65 1.62
C ASN A 8 14.92 -1.05 0.48
N LEU A 9 14.03 -2.01 0.75
CA LEU A 9 13.10 -2.53 -0.24
C LEU A 9 12.16 -1.39 -0.66
N LYS A 10 12.14 -1.10 -1.96
CA LYS A 10 11.09 -0.30 -2.58
C LYS A 10 9.82 -1.14 -2.65
N GLN A 11 9.00 -1.01 -1.62
CA GLN A 11 7.90 -1.91 -1.33
C GLN A 11 6.80 -1.87 -2.39
N PHE A 12 6.52 -0.71 -2.98
CA PHE A 12 5.50 -0.56 -4.02
C PHE A 12 6.01 -0.99 -5.40
N GLU A 13 7.28 -0.71 -5.75
CA GLU A 13 7.92 -1.27 -6.93
C GLU A 13 7.99 -2.80 -6.85
N THR A 14 8.25 -3.36 -5.66
CA THR A 14 8.25 -4.81 -5.43
C THR A 14 6.85 -5.39 -5.59
N LEU A 15 5.84 -4.75 -4.99
CA LEU A 15 4.44 -5.12 -5.14
C LEU A 15 4.04 -5.11 -6.62
N LYS A 16 4.35 -4.04 -7.35
CA LYS A 16 4.10 -3.91 -8.79
C LYS A 16 4.75 -5.04 -9.58
N TYR A 17 6.01 -5.34 -9.31
CA TYR A 17 6.72 -6.45 -9.96
C TYR A 17 6.02 -7.80 -9.72
N ILE A 18 5.55 -8.07 -8.49
CA ILE A 18 4.80 -9.30 -8.20
C ILE A 18 3.54 -9.35 -9.07
N ILE A 19 2.74 -8.29 -9.05
CA ILE A 19 1.46 -8.21 -9.78
C ILE A 19 1.65 -8.39 -11.29
N ASP A 20 2.65 -7.73 -11.88
CA ASP A 20 2.93 -7.80 -13.32
C ASP A 20 3.41 -9.19 -13.77
N ASN A 21 3.79 -10.07 -12.84
CA ASN A 21 4.29 -11.42 -13.12
C ASN A 21 3.39 -12.54 -12.57
N VAL A 22 2.25 -12.21 -11.96
CA VAL A 22 1.25 -13.21 -11.54
C VAL A 22 0.45 -13.68 -12.75
N GLN A 23 0.19 -14.99 -12.82
CA GLN A 23 -0.65 -15.61 -13.87
C GLN A 23 -2.12 -15.75 -13.47
N ASP A 24 -2.43 -15.62 -12.17
CA ASP A 24 -3.79 -15.71 -11.63
C ASP A 24 -4.49 -14.35 -11.69
N ASP A 25 -5.71 -14.29 -12.23
CA ASP A 25 -6.50 -13.05 -12.26
C ASP A 25 -6.99 -12.63 -10.86
N HIS A 26 -7.10 -13.57 -9.93
CA HIS A 26 -7.62 -13.36 -8.58
C HIS A 26 -6.51 -13.30 -7.53
N ILE A 27 -6.32 -12.11 -6.96
CA ILE A 27 -5.41 -11.86 -5.82
C ILE A 27 -6.16 -11.09 -4.75
N MET A 28 -6.00 -11.43 -3.48
CA MET A 28 -6.44 -10.55 -2.41
C MET A 28 -5.28 -9.66 -2.01
N CYS A 29 -5.35 -8.37 -2.30
CA CYS A 29 -4.35 -7.40 -1.86
C CYS A 29 -4.97 -6.35 -0.95
N LYS A 30 -4.28 -6.06 0.15
CA LYS A 30 -4.61 -4.96 1.06
C LYS A 30 -3.41 -4.05 1.23
N ILE A 31 -3.61 -2.75 1.03
CA ILE A 31 -2.62 -1.71 1.26
C ILE A 31 -3.22 -0.72 2.25
N ASN A 32 -2.55 -0.50 3.37
CA ASN A 32 -2.86 0.56 4.32
C ASN A 32 -1.71 1.56 4.33
N CYS A 33 -2.03 2.84 4.18
CA CYS A 33 -1.09 3.94 4.36
C CYS A 33 -1.70 4.94 5.35
N GLU A 34 -0.93 5.32 6.36
CA GLU A 34 -1.35 6.27 7.40
C GLU A 34 -0.24 7.30 7.62
N ILE A 35 -0.54 8.58 7.36
CA ILE A 35 0.34 9.67 7.81
C ILE A 35 -0.27 10.37 9.01
N ARG A 36 0.57 10.72 9.98
CA ARG A 36 0.15 11.33 11.24
C ARG A 36 1.07 12.41 11.73
N SER A 37 0.51 13.31 12.54
CA SER A 37 1.20 14.48 13.09
C SER A 37 1.11 14.65 14.63
N ASP A 38 0.70 13.60 15.34
CA ASP A 38 0.25 13.70 16.73
C ASP A 38 1.21 13.13 17.80
N LYS A 39 2.36 12.58 17.41
CA LYS A 39 3.32 11.97 18.35
C LYS A 39 4.34 12.98 18.87
N ILE A 40 4.52 13.06 20.19
CA ILE A 40 5.46 13.97 20.85
C ILE A 40 6.93 13.70 20.43
N ASP A 41 7.34 12.44 20.33
CA ASP A 41 8.74 12.07 20.03
C ASP A 41 9.07 12.02 18.53
N ALA A 42 8.04 11.87 17.69
CA ALA A 42 8.15 11.82 16.23
C ALA A 42 6.96 12.58 15.63
N PRO A 43 7.04 13.91 15.55
CA PRO A 43 5.89 14.78 15.26
C PRO A 43 5.28 14.55 13.89
N TYR A 44 5.97 13.85 12.98
CA TYR A 44 5.41 13.44 11.70
C TYR A 44 5.90 12.04 11.36
N TYR A 45 4.98 11.14 11.03
CA TYR A 45 5.33 9.79 10.59
C TYR A 45 4.39 9.28 9.50
N LEU A 46 4.90 8.32 8.73
CA LEU A 46 4.16 7.52 7.77
C LEU A 46 4.25 6.06 8.20
N ASP A 47 3.12 5.37 8.21
CA ASP A 47 3.02 3.93 8.37
C ASP A 47 2.43 3.31 7.10
N THR A 48 2.98 2.18 6.69
CA THR A 48 2.59 1.45 5.49
C THR A 48 2.53 -0.04 5.78
N GLU A 49 1.40 -0.67 5.48
CA GLU A 49 1.22 -2.12 5.54
C GLU A 49 0.70 -2.62 4.19
N ILE A 50 1.37 -3.62 3.64
CA ILE A 50 0.99 -4.29 2.40
C ILE A 50 0.83 -5.78 2.69
N SER A 51 -0.26 -6.36 2.23
CA SER A 51 -0.45 -7.81 2.19
C SER A 51 -1.00 -8.25 0.84
N ILE A 52 -0.51 -9.37 0.34
CA ILE A 52 -1.02 -10.06 -0.85
C ILE A 52 -1.18 -11.53 -0.48
N SER A 53 -2.34 -12.08 -0.79
CA SER A 53 -2.61 -13.51 -0.66
C SER A 53 -3.20 -14.05 -1.97
N HIS A 54 -2.76 -15.22 -2.41
CA HIS A 54 -3.38 -15.93 -3.53
C HIS A 54 -4.52 -16.81 -3.03
N CYS A 55 -5.66 -16.76 -3.73
CA CYS A 55 -6.80 -17.61 -3.46
C CYS A 55 -6.65 -18.93 -4.23
N THR A 56 -6.19 -19.99 -3.57
CA THR A 56 -6.16 -21.33 -4.16
C THR A 56 -7.37 -22.14 -3.69
N GLY A 57 -8.31 -22.45 -4.59
CA GLY A 57 -9.51 -23.23 -4.22
C GLY A 57 -10.59 -23.37 -5.30
N MET A 58 -11.24 -24.54 -5.37
CA MET A 58 -12.35 -24.82 -6.30
C MET A 58 -13.67 -24.19 -5.82
N TYR A 59 -14.21 -23.27 -6.61
CA TYR A 59 -15.48 -22.56 -6.39
C TYR A 59 -16.72 -23.46 -6.16
N ASN A 60 -16.66 -24.76 -6.49
CA ASN A 60 -17.84 -25.63 -6.45
C ASN A 60 -18.05 -26.43 -5.15
N LYS A 61 -17.10 -26.52 -4.21
CA LYS A 61 -17.28 -27.33 -2.97
C LYS A 61 -16.62 -26.80 -1.69
N GLY A 62 -16.26 -25.51 -1.66
CA GLY A 62 -15.88 -24.84 -0.41
C GLY A 62 -14.57 -25.38 0.19
N ILE A 63 -13.46 -24.85 -0.30
CA ILE A 63 -12.25 -24.52 0.48
C ILE A 63 -11.58 -23.40 -0.33
N LEU A 64 -11.46 -22.21 0.26
CA LEU A 64 -10.61 -21.13 -0.23
C LEU A 64 -9.38 -21.14 0.67
N HIS A 65 -8.24 -21.59 0.15
CA HIS A 65 -6.97 -21.51 0.86
C HIS A 65 -6.26 -20.24 0.40
N ALA A 66 -6.23 -19.22 1.25
CA ALA A 66 -5.46 -18.01 1.03
C ALA A 66 -4.02 -18.25 1.51
N MET A 67 -3.05 -18.21 0.60
CA MET A 67 -1.63 -18.25 0.97
C MET A 67 -1.02 -16.86 0.86
N ASP A 68 -0.43 -16.36 1.94
CA ASP A 68 0.27 -15.08 1.94
C ASP A 68 1.52 -15.18 1.05
N VAL A 69 1.53 -14.39 -0.02
CA VAL A 69 2.66 -14.31 -0.96
C VAL A 69 3.58 -13.15 -0.60
N PHE A 70 3.03 -12.09 -0.04
CA PHE A 70 3.80 -10.93 0.39
C PHE A 70 3.12 -10.30 1.60
N LYS A 71 3.88 -10.04 2.65
CA LYS A 71 3.47 -9.18 3.75
C LYS A 71 4.64 -8.29 4.13
N HIS A 72 4.41 -6.98 4.10
CA HIS A 72 5.43 -5.99 4.40
C HIS A 72 4.83 -4.85 5.22
N HIS A 73 5.59 -4.37 6.19
CA HIS A 73 5.18 -3.29 7.07
C HIS A 73 6.38 -2.39 7.34
N ARG A 74 6.19 -1.08 7.18
CA ARG A 74 7.26 -0.11 7.36
C ARG A 74 6.73 1.21 7.90
N MET A 75 7.41 1.71 8.93
CA MET A 75 7.22 3.05 9.48
C MET A 75 8.39 3.96 9.09
N TYR A 76 8.08 5.22 8.81
CA TYR A 76 9.02 6.26 8.42
C TYR A 76 8.85 7.48 9.32
N ASN A 77 9.95 8.00 9.86
CA ASN A 77 9.96 9.31 10.50
C ASN A 77 10.10 10.38 9.42
N LEU A 78 9.15 11.31 9.36
CA LEU A 78 9.11 12.34 8.34
C LEU A 78 9.59 13.69 8.90
N ARG A 79 10.10 14.53 8.00
CA ARG A 79 10.21 15.96 8.23
C ARG A 79 8.88 16.61 7.86
N GLU A 80 8.54 17.72 8.51
CA GLU A 80 7.30 18.47 8.28
C GLU A 80 7.05 18.79 6.80
N ASN A 81 8.09 19.20 6.06
CA ASN A 81 7.96 19.51 4.64
C ASN A 81 7.53 18.29 3.81
N LYS A 82 8.06 17.10 4.13
CA LYS A 82 7.73 15.85 3.43
C LYS A 82 6.36 15.31 3.87
N TYR A 83 5.98 15.52 5.14
CA TYR A 83 4.63 15.25 5.61
C TYR A 83 3.59 16.08 4.85
N ASN A 84 3.81 17.39 4.75
CA ASN A 84 2.90 18.28 4.03
C ASN A 84 2.82 17.91 2.54
N GLU A 85 3.95 17.58 1.90
CA GLU A 85 3.98 17.09 0.51
C GLU A 85 3.11 15.84 0.32
N ILE A 86 3.26 14.82 1.18
CA ILE A 86 2.48 13.59 1.09
C ILE A 86 1.00 13.87 1.41
N ARG A 87 0.71 14.67 2.43
CA ARG A 87 -0.65 15.07 2.80
C ARG A 87 -1.37 15.73 1.63
N ASP A 88 -0.72 16.73 1.01
CA ASP A 88 -1.32 17.47 -0.10
C ASP A 88 -1.58 16.53 -1.28
N ILE A 89 -0.73 15.53 -1.54
CA ILE A 89 -0.97 14.50 -2.55
C ILE A 89 -2.17 13.63 -2.20
N ILE A 90 -2.30 13.20 -0.94
CA ILE A 90 -3.43 12.40 -0.47
C ILE A 90 -4.74 13.18 -0.66
N GLU A 91 -4.79 14.42 -0.18
CA GLU A 91 -5.98 15.27 -0.24
C GLU A 91 -6.41 15.59 -1.67
N ASN A 92 -5.46 15.82 -2.57
CA ASN A 92 -5.76 16.23 -3.95
C ASN A 92 -6.06 15.04 -4.87
N ASN A 93 -5.46 13.87 -4.63
CA ASN A 93 -5.52 12.76 -5.58
C ASN A 93 -6.47 11.65 -5.13
N PHE A 94 -6.60 11.37 -3.83
CA PHE A 94 -7.48 10.30 -3.36
C PHE A 94 -8.92 10.79 -3.24
N SER A 95 -9.63 10.77 -4.36
CA SER A 95 -11.09 10.87 -4.42
C SER A 95 -11.75 9.50 -4.26
N SER A 96 -12.98 9.45 -3.76
CA SER A 96 -13.73 8.21 -3.49
C SER A 96 -14.26 7.50 -4.75
N GLU A 97 -13.63 7.69 -5.91
CA GLU A 97 -14.10 7.14 -7.18
C GLU A 97 -13.94 5.61 -7.26
N PHE A 98 -12.90 5.07 -6.63
CA PHE A 98 -12.67 3.63 -6.54
C PHE A 98 -13.37 3.03 -5.31
N LYS A 99 -14.29 2.09 -5.53
CA LYS A 99 -14.99 1.38 -4.43
C LYS A 99 -14.06 0.57 -3.53
N CYS A 100 -12.90 0.16 -4.05
CA CYS A 100 -11.87 -0.57 -3.33
C CYS A 100 -11.00 0.33 -2.44
N ILE A 101 -11.18 1.65 -2.50
CA ILE A 101 -10.42 2.62 -1.72
C ILE A 101 -11.33 3.24 -0.66
N THR A 102 -10.87 3.21 0.59
CA THR A 102 -11.48 3.91 1.72
C THR A 102 -10.50 4.93 2.27
N THR A 103 -10.96 6.16 2.47
CA THR A 103 -10.16 7.25 3.02
C THR A 103 -10.78 7.76 4.31
N GLU A 104 -9.95 7.98 5.33
CA GLU A 104 -10.36 8.63 6.59
C GLU A 104 -9.40 9.80 6.84
N PHE A 105 -9.92 11.02 6.77
CA PHE A 105 -9.12 12.24 6.96
C PHE A 105 -9.57 12.99 8.21
N SER A 106 -8.58 13.45 8.96
CA SER A 106 -8.73 14.24 10.18
C SER A 106 -7.57 15.21 10.30
N ASP A 107 -7.68 16.20 11.19
CA ASP A 107 -6.64 17.22 11.38
C ASP A 107 -5.25 16.61 11.68
N GLU A 108 -5.23 15.45 12.35
CA GLU A 108 -4.01 14.82 12.84
C GLU A 108 -3.58 13.59 12.03
N ALA A 109 -4.48 13.01 11.24
CA ALA A 109 -4.28 11.73 10.57
C ALA A 109 -4.98 11.65 9.21
N TYR A 110 -4.27 11.10 8.22
CA TYR A 110 -4.80 10.78 6.90
C TYR A 110 -4.53 9.31 6.61
N ILE A 111 -5.60 8.54 6.44
CA ILE A 111 -5.57 7.10 6.27
C ILE A 111 -6.15 6.74 4.90
N ILE A 112 -5.41 5.94 4.16
CA ILE A 112 -5.84 5.32 2.90
C ILE A 112 -5.81 3.81 3.09
N LYS A 113 -6.94 3.16 2.83
CA LYS A 113 -7.06 1.70 2.81
C LYS A 113 -7.50 1.28 1.41
N ILE A 114 -6.76 0.37 0.80
CA ILE A 114 -7.04 -0.19 -0.52
C ILE A 114 -7.22 -1.68 -0.36
N GLU A 115 -8.36 -2.21 -0.77
CA GLU A 115 -8.67 -3.64 -0.75
C GLU A 115 -9.17 -4.11 -2.12
N VAL A 116 -8.38 -4.94 -2.79
CA VAL A 116 -8.69 -5.45 -4.14
C VAL A 116 -8.67 -6.97 -4.16
N MET A 117 -9.48 -7.55 -5.06
CA MET A 117 -9.61 -9.00 -5.26
C MET A 117 -9.19 -9.45 -6.67
N GLU A 118 -8.88 -8.50 -7.55
CA GLU A 118 -8.51 -8.75 -8.95
C GLU A 118 -7.20 -8.02 -9.27
N VAL A 119 -6.37 -8.66 -10.09
CA VAL A 119 -5.09 -8.09 -10.55
C VAL A 119 -5.31 -6.78 -11.31
N SER A 120 -6.33 -6.72 -12.16
CA SER A 120 -6.65 -5.55 -12.99
C SER A 120 -6.99 -4.32 -12.14
N ASP A 121 -7.80 -4.47 -11.09
CA ASP A 121 -8.15 -3.36 -10.19
C ASP A 121 -6.89 -2.80 -9.53
N LEU A 122 -5.96 -3.68 -9.13
CA LEU A 122 -4.70 -3.24 -8.54
C LEU A 122 -3.80 -2.52 -9.55
N GLN A 123 -3.76 -3.00 -10.79
CA GLN A 123 -3.02 -2.35 -11.88
C GLN A 123 -3.56 -0.95 -12.17
N ASP A 124 -4.88 -0.78 -12.19
CA ASP A 124 -5.54 0.52 -12.38
C ASP A 124 -5.20 1.48 -11.23
N ILE A 125 -5.23 1.01 -9.98
CA ILE A 125 -4.81 1.79 -8.80
C ILE A 125 -3.34 2.19 -8.90
N PHE A 126 -2.46 1.30 -9.33
CA PHE A 126 -1.05 1.62 -9.55
C PHE A 126 -0.83 2.62 -10.69
N ALA A 127 -1.68 2.61 -11.70
CA ALA A 127 -1.63 3.58 -12.79
C ALA A 127 -2.07 4.97 -12.30
N GLU A 128 -3.18 5.04 -11.57
CA GLU A 128 -3.76 6.28 -11.06
C GLU A 128 -2.89 6.92 -9.97
N TYR A 129 -2.45 6.14 -8.98
CA TYR A 129 -1.77 6.64 -7.78
C TYR A 129 -0.24 6.43 -7.81
N ASN A 130 0.34 6.30 -9.01
CA ASN A 130 1.77 6.04 -9.21
C ASN A 130 2.69 7.06 -8.49
N GLU A 131 2.33 8.34 -8.51
CA GLU A 131 3.12 9.39 -7.87
C GLU A 131 3.21 9.19 -6.35
N PHE A 132 2.08 8.88 -5.72
CA PHE A 132 2.00 8.61 -4.29
C PHE A 132 2.89 7.42 -3.90
N PHE A 133 2.78 6.31 -4.61
CA PHE A 133 3.57 5.11 -4.33
C PHE A 133 5.08 5.33 -4.53
N LYS A 134 5.47 6.07 -5.57
CA LYS A 134 6.87 6.42 -5.82
C LYS A 134 7.48 7.27 -4.71
N ILE A 135 6.74 8.28 -4.23
CA ILE A 135 7.23 9.12 -3.14
C ILE A 135 7.51 8.30 -1.90
N ILE A 136 6.66 7.32 -1.58
CA ILE A 136 6.90 6.44 -0.43
C ILE A 136 8.13 5.55 -0.65
N ASP A 137 8.28 4.96 -1.84
CA ASP A 137 9.46 4.16 -2.16
C ASP A 137 10.76 4.98 -2.18
N ASP A 138 10.68 6.29 -2.42
CA ASP A 138 11.84 7.20 -2.36
C ASP A 138 12.15 7.70 -0.93
N LEU A 139 11.28 7.42 0.06
CA LEU A 139 11.63 7.55 1.48
C LEU A 139 12.56 6.42 1.96
N ALA A 140 12.70 5.37 1.13
CA ALA A 140 13.33 4.11 1.47
C ALA A 140 14.83 4.20 1.66
#